data_AF-A0A819FSS2-F1
#
_entry.id   AF-A0A819FSS2-F1
#
_cell.length_a   1.000
_cell.length_b   1.000
_cell.length_c   1.000
_cell.angle_alpha   90.00
_cell.angle_beta   90.00
_cell.angle_gamma   90.00
#
_symmetry.space_group_name_H-M   'P 1'
#
loop_
_entity.id
_entity.type
_entity.pdbx_description
1 polymer ?
#
loop_
_entity_poly.entity_id
_entity_poly.type
_entity_poly.pdbx_seq_one_letter_code
_entity_poly.pdbx_strand_id
1 'polypeptide(L)'
;MADQETAGLSAAELKKKRTFRKFIFRGVDLNQLLDMNNEQLMLLLHCRARRRLSRGLKRKPMALIKRLRKAKKETPELEKPQAIKTHLRDMIIVPEMIGCVVGVHQGKTFNSIEIKPEMIGHYLGEFSITYKPVK
;
A
#
# COMPACT_ATOMS: atom_id res chain seq x y z
N MET A 1 19.14 47.37 23.86
CA MET A 1 20.30 46.47 23.96
C MET A 1 19.78 45.14 24.53
N ALA A 2 18.73 44.51 23.99
CA ALA A 2 18.55 43.95 22.64
C ALA A 2 19.67 42.99 22.28
N ASP A 3 19.55 41.73 22.74
CA ASP A 3 20.05 40.49 22.12
C ASP A 3 20.04 39.33 23.15
N GLN A 4 18.86 38.93 23.62
CA GLN A 4 18.66 37.67 24.38
C GLN A 4 17.43 36.89 23.90
N GLU A 5 17.10 36.91 22.62
CA GLU A 5 16.05 36.05 22.07
C GLU A 5 16.42 35.69 20.63
N THR A 6 16.99 34.49 20.39
CA THR A 6 16.98 33.77 19.08
C THR A 6 17.88 32.52 19.03
N ALA A 7 18.57 32.12 20.12
CA ALA A 7 19.45 30.94 20.10
C ALA A 7 18.73 29.58 20.28
N GLY A 8 17.51 29.42 19.74
CA GLY A 8 16.64 28.28 20.07
C GLY A 8 15.67 27.83 18.97
N LEU A 9 15.96 28.05 17.70
CA LEU A 9 15.21 27.40 16.61
C LEU A 9 15.48 25.90 16.66
N SER A 10 14.54 25.20 17.32
CA SER A 10 14.61 23.81 17.72
C SER A 10 15.00 22.84 16.60
N ALA A 11 15.75 21.81 16.97
CA ALA A 11 16.05 20.66 16.09
C ALA A 11 14.79 20.00 15.47
N ALA A 12 13.60 20.29 16.00
CA ALA A 12 12.30 19.88 15.47
C ALA A 12 11.96 20.55 14.11
N GLU A 13 12.38 21.79 13.89
CA GLU A 13 12.17 22.48 12.60
C GLU A 13 13.15 21.99 11.53
N LEU A 14 14.39 21.68 11.90
CA LEU A 14 15.34 20.97 11.06
C LEU A 14 14.85 19.55 10.71
N LYS A 15 14.15 18.87 11.64
CA LYS A 15 13.44 17.60 11.36
C LYS A 15 12.27 17.78 10.40
N LYS A 16 11.49 18.89 10.48
CA LYS A 16 10.48 19.25 9.47
C LYS A 16 11.09 19.53 8.09
N LYS A 17 12.29 20.10 8.04
CA LYS A 17 13.05 20.36 6.79
C LYS A 17 13.64 19.11 6.13
N ARG A 18 13.78 17.99 6.85
CA ARG A 18 13.86 16.68 6.17
C ARG A 18 12.48 16.41 5.61
N THR A 19 12.22 16.94 4.42
CA THR A 19 11.00 16.70 3.66
C THR A 19 10.78 15.20 3.63
N PHE A 20 9.84 14.69 4.44
CA PHE A 20 9.26 13.38 4.18
C PHE A 20 8.81 13.45 2.73
N ARG A 21 9.48 12.70 1.86
CA ARG A 21 9.10 12.66 0.44
C ARG A 21 7.69 12.11 0.40
N LYS A 22 6.73 13.01 0.22
CA LYS A 22 5.32 12.65 0.10
C LYS A 22 5.23 11.74 -1.12
N PHE A 23 4.65 10.56 -0.93
CA PHE A 23 4.51 9.61 -2.03
C PHE A 23 3.51 10.16 -3.04
N ILE A 24 3.97 10.27 -4.29
CA ILE A 24 3.18 10.74 -5.43
C ILE A 24 3.10 9.59 -6.43
N PHE A 25 1.89 9.12 -6.70
CA PHE A 25 1.61 8.09 -7.71
C PHE A 25 1.17 8.76 -9.01
N ARG A 26 2.03 8.77 -10.03
CA ARG A 26 1.71 9.31 -11.37
C ARG A 26 1.10 10.73 -11.33
N GLY A 27 1.67 11.59 -10.49
CA GLY A 27 1.21 12.98 -10.30
C GLY A 27 0.09 13.17 -9.28
N VAL A 28 -0.37 12.10 -8.63
CA VAL A 28 -1.44 12.12 -7.63
C VAL A 28 -0.90 11.85 -6.23
N ASP A 29 -1.35 12.63 -5.25
CA ASP A 29 -1.01 12.44 -3.84
C ASP A 29 -1.71 11.22 -3.22
N LEU A 30 -1.09 10.61 -2.21
CA LEU A 30 -1.65 9.46 -1.50
C LEU A 30 -3.07 9.69 -0.92
N ASN A 31 -3.32 10.84 -0.28
CA ASN A 31 -4.63 11.15 0.29
C ASN A 31 -5.70 11.22 -0.80
N GLN A 32 -5.38 11.92 -1.88
CA GLN A 32 -6.26 12.04 -3.03
C GLN A 32 -6.54 10.68 -3.68
N LEU A 33 -5.53 9.80 -3.72
CA LEU A 33 -5.66 8.46 -4.29
C LEU A 33 -6.59 7.53 -3.49
N LEU A 34 -6.75 7.77 -2.18
CA LEU A 34 -7.68 7.03 -1.32
C LEU A 34 -9.13 7.48 -1.53
N ASP A 35 -9.35 8.76 -1.85
CA ASP A 35 -10.67 9.34 -2.05
C ASP A 35 -11.19 9.20 -3.49
N MET A 36 -10.32 8.82 -4.43
CA MET A 36 -10.67 8.65 -5.85
C MET A 36 -11.61 7.48 -6.12
N ASN A 37 -12.47 7.65 -7.13
CA ASN A 37 -13.32 6.57 -7.63
C ASN A 37 -12.50 5.55 -8.47
N ASN A 38 -12.99 4.31 -8.53
CA ASN A 38 -12.35 3.21 -9.26
C ASN A 38 -12.16 3.50 -10.76
N GLU A 39 -13.06 4.26 -11.37
CA GLU A 39 -12.97 4.65 -12.79
C GLU A 39 -11.82 5.62 -13.06
N GLN A 40 -11.61 6.59 -12.18
CA GLN A 40 -10.48 7.52 -12.25
C GLN A 40 -9.17 6.78 -12.01
N LEU A 41 -9.16 5.85 -11.04
CA LEU A 41 -8.00 4.98 -10.79
C LEU A 41 -7.62 4.14 -12.02
N MET A 42 -8.59 3.63 -12.78
CA MET A 42 -8.32 2.85 -14.00
C MET A 42 -7.52 3.63 -15.05
N LEU A 43 -7.76 4.93 -15.18
CA LEU A 43 -7.03 5.79 -16.13
C LEU A 43 -5.56 5.92 -15.73
N LEU A 44 -5.29 5.95 -14.42
CA LEU A 44 -3.94 6.05 -13.89
C LEU A 44 -3.18 4.73 -13.93
N LEU A 45 -3.80 3.56 -14.06
CA LEU A 45 -3.09 2.28 -14.05
C LEU A 45 -2.55 1.86 -15.43
N HIS A 46 -1.62 0.89 -15.45
CA HIS A 46 -1.09 0.31 -16.69
C HIS A 46 -2.14 -0.55 -17.43
N CYS A 47 -1.96 -0.77 -18.74
CA CYS A 47 -2.95 -1.43 -19.61
C CYS A 47 -3.43 -2.79 -19.07
N ARG A 48 -2.51 -3.63 -18.56
CA ARG A 48 -2.86 -4.94 -17.97
C ARG A 48 -3.75 -4.82 -16.72
N ALA A 49 -3.47 -3.87 -15.83
CA ALA A 49 -4.28 -3.63 -14.64
C ALA A 49 -5.65 -3.05 -15.00
N ARG A 50 -5.69 -2.08 -15.91
CA ARG A 50 -6.93 -1.52 -16.46
C ARG A 50 -7.82 -2.61 -17.06
N ARG A 51 -7.26 -3.49 -17.91
CA ARG A 51 -8.00 -4.63 -18.49
C ARG A 51 -8.55 -5.57 -17.43
N ARG A 52 -7.81 -5.84 -16.36
CA ARG A 52 -8.25 -6.71 -15.27
C ARG A 52 -9.41 -6.09 -14.50
N LEU A 53 -9.32 -4.79 -14.19
CA LEU A 53 -10.36 -4.08 -13.44
C LEU A 53 -11.63 -3.87 -14.27
N SER A 54 -11.49 -3.55 -15.56
CA SER A 54 -12.61 -3.44 -16.52
C SER A 54 -13.35 -4.76 -16.72
N ARG A 55 -12.64 -5.90 -16.71
CA ARG A 55 -13.28 -7.24 -16.73
C ARG A 55 -13.96 -7.63 -15.41
N GLY A 56 -13.80 -6.82 -14.37
CA GLY A 56 -14.38 -7.03 -13.06
C GLY A 56 -13.58 -7.95 -12.14
N LEU A 57 -13.72 -7.68 -10.83
CA LEU A 57 -13.17 -8.49 -9.75
C LEU A 57 -14.17 -9.60 -9.40
N LYS A 58 -13.75 -10.86 -9.48
CA LYS A 58 -14.58 -12.02 -9.08
C LYS A 58 -14.85 -12.00 -7.56
N ARG A 59 -15.75 -12.87 -7.10
CA ARG A 59 -16.14 -13.01 -5.66
C ARG A 59 -14.94 -13.19 -4.72
N LYS A 60 -13.92 -13.96 -5.12
CA LYS A 60 -12.74 -14.24 -4.29
C LYS A 60 -11.90 -12.98 -4.00
N PRO A 61 -11.49 -12.17 -4.99
CA PRO A 61 -10.89 -10.86 -4.76
C PRO A 61 -11.72 -9.92 -3.87
N MET A 62 -13.03 -9.83 -4.10
CA MET A 62 -13.92 -8.98 -3.29
C MET A 62 -13.97 -9.42 -1.82
N ALA A 63 -13.98 -10.74 -1.57
CA ALA A 63 -13.92 -11.28 -0.22
C ALA A 63 -12.59 -10.95 0.48
N LEU A 64 -11.47 -10.93 -0.25
CA LEU A 64 -10.17 -10.53 0.28
C LEU A 64 -10.18 -9.05 0.70
N ILE A 65 -10.68 -8.16 -0.16
CA ILE A 65 -10.82 -6.73 0.16
C ILE A 65 -11.68 -6.54 1.41
N LYS A 66 -12.81 -7.24 1.52
CA LYS A 66 -13.69 -7.16 2.70
C LYS A 66 -12.98 -7.60 3.99
N ARG A 67 -12.19 -8.69 3.94
CA ARG A 67 -11.39 -9.14 5.08
C ARG A 67 -10.33 -8.12 5.47
N LEU A 68 -9.66 -7.51 4.49
CA LEU A 68 -8.65 -6.48 4.73
C LEU A 68 -9.25 -5.22 5.33
N ARG A 69 -10.41 -4.77 4.85
CA ARG A 69 -11.15 -3.65 5.43
C ARG A 69 -11.55 -3.92 6.89
N LYS A 70 -11.98 -5.15 7.19
CA LYS A 70 -12.31 -5.57 8.55
C LYS A 70 -11.06 -5.56 9.45
N ALA A 71 -9.97 -6.17 9.01
CA ALA A 71 -8.73 -6.19 9.78
C ALA A 71 -8.17 -4.79 10.06
N LYS A 72 -8.23 -3.88 9.08
CA LYS A 72 -7.80 -2.48 9.25
C LYS A 72 -8.66 -1.70 10.25
N LYS A 73 -9.95 -2.04 10.36
CA LYS A 73 -10.88 -1.42 11.31
C LYS A 73 -10.72 -1.94 12.74
N GLU A 74 -10.38 -3.22 12.89
CA GLU A 74 -10.27 -3.88 14.20
C GLU A 74 -8.95 -3.55 14.93
N THR A 75 -7.96 -3.02 14.21
CA THR A 75 -6.65 -2.72 14.78
C THR A 75 -6.54 -1.29 15.29
N PRO A 76 -5.92 -1.08 16.46
CA PRO A 76 -5.64 0.26 16.97
C PRO A 76 -4.66 1.01 16.05
N GLU A 77 -4.80 2.33 15.96
CA GLU A 77 -4.18 3.16 14.91
C GLU A 77 -2.64 3.12 14.85
N LEU A 78 -1.97 2.60 15.88
CA LEU A 78 -0.51 2.51 15.95
C LEU A 78 0.04 1.09 15.74
N GLU A 79 -0.82 0.07 15.71
CA GLU A 79 -0.39 -1.32 15.59
C GLU A 79 -0.62 -1.90 14.18
N LYS A 80 0.22 -2.87 13.83
CA LYS A 80 0.13 -3.53 12.53
C LYS A 80 -1.06 -4.49 12.50
N PRO A 81 -1.89 -4.47 11.45
CA PRO A 81 -3.01 -5.38 11.34
C PRO A 81 -2.59 -6.84 11.18
N GLN A 82 -3.46 -7.74 11.66
CA GLN A 82 -3.24 -9.17 11.55
C GLN A 82 -3.04 -9.60 10.09
N ALA A 83 -1.99 -10.40 9.85
CA ALA A 83 -1.66 -10.87 8.52
C ALA A 83 -2.76 -11.78 7.94
N ILE A 84 -3.39 -11.35 6.84
CA ILE A 84 -4.40 -12.16 6.15
C ILE A 84 -3.73 -13.02 5.09
N LYS A 85 -3.87 -14.34 5.22
CA LYS A 85 -3.33 -15.32 4.26
C LYS A 85 -4.17 -15.38 2.98
N THR A 86 -3.52 -15.37 1.83
CA THR A 86 -4.15 -15.45 0.51
C THR A 86 -3.34 -16.29 -0.49
N HIS A 87 -4.05 -17.01 -1.35
CA HIS A 87 -3.48 -17.69 -2.53
C HIS A 87 -3.63 -16.86 -3.81
N LEU A 88 -4.35 -15.73 -3.74
CA LEU A 88 -4.64 -14.89 -4.90
C LEU A 88 -3.40 -14.06 -5.27
N ARG A 89 -2.52 -14.64 -6.08
CA ARG A 89 -1.31 -13.97 -6.61
C ARG A 89 -1.61 -13.04 -7.79
N ASP A 90 -2.78 -13.20 -8.42
CA ASP A 90 -3.25 -12.45 -9.58
C ASP A 90 -4.04 -11.18 -9.21
N MET A 91 -4.11 -10.85 -7.92
CA MET A 91 -4.75 -9.65 -7.41
C MET A 91 -3.82 -8.43 -7.53
N ILE A 92 -4.39 -7.31 -7.95
CA ILE A 92 -3.70 -6.02 -8.06
C ILE A 92 -3.81 -5.32 -6.70
N ILE A 93 -2.74 -4.63 -6.29
CA ILE A 93 -2.74 -3.81 -5.09
C ILE A 93 -3.55 -2.53 -5.38
N VAL A 94 -4.68 -2.42 -4.69
CA VAL A 94 -5.59 -1.27 -4.72
C VAL A 94 -5.21 -0.31 -3.57
N PRO A 95 -5.34 1.02 -3.74
CA PRO A 95 -4.97 2.00 -2.71
C PRO A 95 -5.59 1.74 -1.33
N GLU A 96 -6.81 1.20 -1.28
CA GLU A 96 -7.47 0.85 0.00
C GLU A 96 -6.69 -0.15 0.86
N MET A 97 -5.85 -1.00 0.24
CA MET A 97 -5.09 -2.06 0.91
C MET A 97 -3.80 -1.54 1.58
N ILE A 98 -3.48 -0.25 1.46
CA ILE A 98 -2.28 0.34 2.04
C ILE A 98 -2.33 0.25 3.56
N GLY A 99 -1.21 -0.17 4.15
CA GLY A 99 -1.05 -0.41 5.58
C GLY A 99 -1.53 -1.78 6.05
N CYS A 100 -2.11 -2.60 5.18
CA CYS A 100 -2.48 -3.97 5.51
C CYS A 100 -1.29 -4.93 5.37
N VAL A 101 -1.27 -5.97 6.20
CA VAL A 101 -0.32 -7.09 6.09
C VAL A 101 -1.00 -8.26 5.37
N VAL A 102 -0.43 -8.68 4.24
CA VAL A 102 -0.97 -9.77 3.41
C VAL A 102 0.05 -10.90 3.33
N GLY A 103 -0.37 -12.11 3.73
CA GLY A 103 0.39 -13.33 3.56
C GLY A 103 0.19 -13.92 2.16
N VAL A 104 1.12 -13.72 1.23
CA VAL A 104 1.03 -14.25 -0.14
C VAL A 104 1.65 -15.65 -0.22
N HIS A 105 0.90 -16.62 -0.72
CA HIS A 105 1.37 -18.00 -0.85
C HIS A 105 2.47 -18.15 -1.92
N GLN A 106 3.61 -18.72 -1.51
CA GLN A 106 4.76 -19.00 -2.37
C GLN A 106 4.71 -20.40 -3.02
N GLY A 107 3.88 -21.31 -2.50
CA GLY A 107 3.80 -22.72 -2.90
C GLY A 107 4.07 -23.70 -1.74
N LYS A 108 4.79 -23.24 -0.71
CA LYS A 108 5.04 -23.99 0.54
C LYS A 108 4.63 -23.19 1.77
N THR A 109 5.06 -21.93 1.82
CA THR A 109 4.82 -21.02 2.94
C THR A 109 4.04 -19.79 2.49
N PHE A 110 3.50 -19.04 3.45
CA PHE A 110 2.92 -17.72 3.21
C PHE A 110 3.95 -16.66 3.59
N ASN A 111 4.38 -15.86 2.61
CA ASN A 111 5.25 -14.73 2.87
C ASN A 111 4.41 -13.53 3.33
N SER A 112 4.64 -13.04 4.55
CA SER A 112 3.96 -11.86 5.09
C SER A 112 4.55 -10.58 4.50
N ILE A 113 3.76 -9.86 3.71
CA ILE A 113 4.17 -8.63 3.05
C ILE A 113 3.31 -7.48 3.58
N GLU A 114 3.98 -6.43 4.05
CA GLU A 114 3.34 -5.17 4.42
C GLU A 114 3.17 -4.30 3.17
N ILE A 115 1.93 -3.90 2.87
CA ILE A 115 1.63 -3.14 1.65
C ILE A 115 2.04 -1.68 1.84
N LYS A 116 3.07 -1.27 1.10
CA LYS A 116 3.54 0.11 1.01
C LYS A 116 2.84 0.86 -0.14
N PRO A 117 2.74 2.20 -0.08
CA PRO A 117 2.19 3.01 -1.17
C PRO A 117 2.91 2.82 -2.51
N GLU A 118 4.21 2.52 -2.49
CA GLU A 118 5.03 2.27 -3.69
C GLU A 118 4.60 1.04 -4.48
N MET A 119 3.84 0.14 -3.87
CA MET A 119 3.41 -1.13 -4.47
C MET A 119 2.09 -1.01 -5.24
N ILE A 120 1.48 0.18 -5.31
CA ILE A 120 0.20 0.38 -5.98
C ILE A 120 0.30 0.06 -7.48
N GLY A 121 -0.68 -0.69 -7.98
CA GLY A 121 -0.72 -1.11 -9.38
C GLY A 121 0.07 -2.36 -9.71
N HIS A 122 0.93 -2.85 -8.80
CA HIS A 122 1.61 -4.13 -8.95
C HIS A 122 0.71 -5.30 -8.55
N TYR A 123 1.05 -6.51 -9.02
CA TYR A 123 0.38 -7.74 -8.59
C TYR A 123 0.99 -8.30 -7.30
N LEU A 124 0.16 -8.86 -6.42
CA LEU A 124 0.63 -9.50 -5.18
C LEU A 124 1.67 -10.60 -5.43
N GLY A 125 1.57 -11.30 -6.57
CA GLY A 125 2.50 -12.34 -6.97
C GLY A 125 3.93 -11.85 -7.25
N GLU A 126 4.15 -10.56 -7.49
CA GLU A 126 5.48 -9.99 -7.76
C GLU A 126 6.35 -9.93 -6.50
N PHE A 127 5.72 -9.80 -5.33
CA PHE A 127 6.41 -9.66 -4.03
C PHE A 127 6.72 -10.99 -3.34
N SER A 128 6.34 -12.12 -3.94
CA SER A 128 6.56 -13.45 -3.40
C SER A 128 7.22 -14.33 -4.45
N ILE A 129 8.56 -14.39 -4.45
CA ILE A 129 9.35 -15.21 -5.38
C ILE A 129 8.92 -16.67 -5.23
N THR A 130 8.64 -17.43 -6.28
CA THR A 130 8.17 -18.83 -6.17
C THR A 130 9.28 -19.84 -5.97
N TYR A 131 10.50 -19.52 -6.39
CA TYR A 131 11.65 -20.42 -6.39
C TYR A 131 12.72 -19.98 -5.40
N LYS A 132 13.68 -20.85 -5.15
CA LYS A 132 14.92 -20.50 -4.42
C LYS A 132 16.00 -20.18 -5.46
N PRO A 133 16.65 -19.01 -5.40
CA PRO A 133 17.75 -18.70 -6.31
C PRO A 133 18.90 -19.70 -6.09
N VAL A 134 19.49 -20.17 -7.20
CA VAL A 134 20.67 -21.02 -7.20
C VAL A 134 21.90 -20.11 -7.32
N LYS A 135 22.94 -20.38 -6.53
CA LYS A 135 24.18 -19.61 -6.49
C LYS A 135 25.18 -20.12 -7.52
#